data_AF-A0AA37T818-F1
#
_entry.id   AF-A0AA37T818-F1
#
_cell.length_a   1.000
_cell.length_b   1.000
_cell.length_c   1.000
_cell.angle_alpha   90.00
_cell.angle_beta   90.00
_cell.angle_gamma   90.00
#
_symmetry.space_group_name_H-M   'P 1'
#
loop_
_entity.id
_entity.type
_entity.pdbx_description
1 polymer ?
#
loop_
_entity_poly.entity_id
_entity_poly.type
_entity_poly.pdbx_seq_one_letter_code
_entity_poly.pdbx_strand_id
1 'polypeptide(L)'
;MYAAGFSFAYISLETGAGALILFGVVQLTMIISEVFKGRRPSSMEWAGMITAFVGLAYLVWPTVSQPSFIGFLLMSLSGIAWASYTLIGKALANSTHDKSVLNSIKITHGQFFRTLPFVLLLLAATFYQLSISTTGVILAITAGGVTSAIGYAIWYMALQGLSPLSAASLQLLVPMIAALGGVVFADEPLTTHLMVASVFILCGIFAVFYAKNTR
;
A
#
# COMPACT_ATOMS: atom_id res chain seq x y z
N MET A 1 -6.95 3.20 -11.83
CA MET A 1 -7.68 2.11 -11.15
C MET A 1 -7.45 2.13 -9.65
N TYR A 2 -6.21 1.94 -9.15
CA TYR A 2 -5.89 2.01 -7.70
C TYR A 2 -6.49 3.23 -6.99
N ALA A 3 -6.02 4.45 -7.32
CA ALA A 3 -6.42 5.65 -6.59
C ALA A 3 -7.94 5.91 -6.63
N ALA A 4 -8.57 5.74 -7.80
CA ALA A 4 -10.02 5.90 -7.92
C ALA A 4 -10.80 4.87 -7.08
N GLY A 5 -10.46 3.58 -7.20
CA GLY A 5 -11.11 2.51 -6.43
C GLY A 5 -10.92 2.69 -4.92
N PHE A 6 -9.69 3.03 -4.49
CA PHE A 6 -9.37 3.38 -3.11
C PHE A 6 -10.24 4.55 -2.60
N SER A 7 -10.28 5.67 -3.34
CA SER A 7 -11.02 6.86 -2.93
C SER A 7 -12.53 6.60 -2.83
N PHE A 8 -13.13 5.94 -3.82
CA PHE A 8 -14.56 5.63 -3.78
C PHE A 8 -14.91 4.55 -2.74
N ALA A 9 -14.00 3.60 -2.48
CA ALA A 9 -14.23 2.59 -1.45
C ALA A 9 -14.40 3.24 -0.06
N TYR A 10 -13.57 4.23 0.28
CA TYR A 10 -13.66 4.93 1.58
C TYR A 10 -14.88 5.84 1.76
N ILE A 11 -15.68 6.07 0.71
CA ILE A 11 -17.01 6.68 0.90
C ILE A 11 -17.95 5.72 1.64
N SER A 12 -17.70 4.40 1.56
CA SER A 12 -18.59 3.35 2.08
C SER A 12 -17.91 2.37 3.04
N LEU A 13 -16.61 2.55 3.30
CA LEU A 13 -15.83 1.73 4.22
C LEU A 13 -15.24 2.58 5.32
N GLU A 14 -15.25 2.04 6.53
CA GLU A 14 -14.40 2.53 7.61
C GLU A 14 -12.92 2.34 7.26
N THR A 15 -12.08 3.21 7.82
CA THR A 15 -10.64 3.22 7.55
C THR A 15 -9.97 1.88 7.88
N GLY A 16 -10.34 1.27 9.01
CA GLY A 16 -9.79 -0.03 9.44
C GLY A 16 -10.17 -1.17 8.50
N ALA A 17 -11.46 -1.28 8.13
CA ALA A 17 -11.94 -2.30 7.20
C ALA A 17 -11.29 -2.13 5.82
N GLY A 18 -11.23 -0.91 5.30
CA GLY A 18 -10.57 -0.60 4.03
C GLY A 18 -9.09 -0.96 4.04
N ALA A 19 -8.36 -0.64 5.12
CA ALA A 19 -6.95 -1.00 5.26
C ALA A 19 -6.75 -2.53 5.27
N LEU A 20 -7.56 -3.27 6.04
CA LEU A 20 -7.46 -4.73 6.12
C LEU A 20 -7.67 -5.39 4.74
N ILE A 21 -8.71 -4.95 4.03
CA ILE A 21 -9.04 -5.46 2.69
C ILE A 21 -7.91 -5.11 1.72
N LEU A 22 -7.47 -3.84 1.70
CA LEU A 22 -6.44 -3.38 0.77
C LEU A 22 -5.14 -4.16 0.95
N PHE A 23 -4.57 -4.15 2.15
CA PHE A 23 -3.27 -4.75 2.40
C PHE A 23 -3.32 -6.29 2.35
N GLY A 24 -4.44 -6.90 2.75
CA GLY A 24 -4.67 -8.33 2.56
C GLY A 24 -4.68 -8.72 1.09
N VAL A 25 -5.43 -7.99 0.26
CA VAL A 25 -5.49 -8.27 -1.18
C VAL A 25 -4.17 -7.99 -1.87
N VAL A 26 -3.44 -6.93 -1.48
CA VAL A 26 -2.09 -6.66 -1.99
C VAL A 26 -1.16 -7.83 -1.69
N GLN A 27 -1.15 -8.30 -0.44
CA GLN A 27 -0.29 -9.37 0.00
C GLN A 27 -0.61 -10.68 -0.73
N LEU A 28 -1.89 -11.06 -0.80
CA LEU A 28 -2.34 -12.25 -1.55
C LEU A 28 -1.95 -12.16 -3.02
N THR A 29 -2.20 -11.02 -3.68
CA THR A 29 -1.89 -10.84 -5.11
C THR A 29 -0.39 -10.99 -5.39
N MET A 30 0.46 -10.38 -4.55
CA MET A 30 1.92 -10.49 -4.71
C MET A 30 2.44 -11.90 -4.43
N ILE A 31 1.93 -12.57 -3.40
CA ILE A 31 2.30 -13.97 -3.10
C ILE A 31 1.89 -14.90 -4.23
N ILE A 32 0.64 -14.81 -4.67
CA ILE A 32 0.09 -15.65 -5.75
C ILE A 32 0.89 -15.44 -7.05
N SER A 33 1.22 -14.20 -7.39
CA SER A 33 2.04 -13.90 -8.58
C SER A 33 3.43 -14.55 -8.51
N GLU A 34 4.07 -14.56 -7.35
CA GLU A 34 5.39 -15.19 -7.19
C GLU A 34 5.32 -16.72 -7.20
N VAL A 35 4.28 -17.30 -6.60
CA VAL A 35 4.06 -18.75 -6.63
C VAL A 35 3.83 -19.23 -8.06
N PHE A 36 3.04 -18.50 -8.86
CA PHE A 36 2.86 -18.81 -10.29
C PHE A 36 4.15 -18.67 -11.10
N LYS A 37 5.08 -17.81 -10.68
CA LYS A 37 6.43 -17.70 -11.28
C LYS A 37 7.40 -18.77 -10.77
N GLY A 38 6.93 -19.75 -9.99
CA GLY A 38 7.72 -20.88 -9.50
C GLY A 38 8.44 -20.63 -8.18
N ARG A 39 8.25 -19.48 -7.53
CA ARG A 39 8.84 -19.22 -6.21
C ARG A 39 8.14 -20.07 -5.15
N ARG A 40 8.93 -20.68 -4.27
CA ARG A 40 8.43 -21.47 -3.13
C ARG A 40 8.80 -20.76 -1.82
N PRO A 41 7.88 -20.01 -1.18
CA PRO A 41 8.17 -19.39 0.11
C PRO A 41 8.56 -20.44 1.15
N SER A 42 9.55 -20.15 2.00
CA SER A 42 9.91 -21.04 3.10
C SER A 42 8.83 -21.05 4.18
N SER A 43 8.84 -22.04 5.06
CA SER A 43 7.95 -22.08 6.23
C SER A 43 8.11 -20.84 7.12
N MET A 44 9.32 -20.28 7.19
CA MET A 44 9.59 -19.06 7.96
C MET A 44 9.08 -17.80 7.25
N GLU A 45 9.17 -17.71 5.92
CA GLU A 45 8.51 -16.63 5.14
C GLU A 45 6.99 -16.68 5.36
N TRP A 46 6.38 -17.86 5.32
CA TRP A 46 4.94 -18.02 5.61
C TRP A 46 4.57 -17.61 7.03
N ALA A 47 5.30 -18.12 8.04
CA ALA A 47 5.04 -17.78 9.43
C ALA A 47 5.17 -16.26 9.66
N GLY A 48 6.18 -15.62 9.07
CA GLY A 48 6.38 -14.18 9.16
C GLY A 48 5.25 -13.38 8.52
N MET A 49 4.82 -13.75 7.31
CA MET A 49 3.70 -13.09 6.62
C MET A 49 2.40 -13.23 7.39
N ILE A 50 2.09 -14.43 7.90
CA ILE A 50 0.88 -14.68 8.71
C ILE A 50 0.93 -13.87 10.00
N THR A 51 2.07 -13.86 10.70
CA THR A 51 2.24 -13.12 11.95
C THR A 51 2.05 -11.61 11.74
N ALA A 52 2.63 -11.05 10.68
CA ALA A 52 2.47 -9.64 10.36
C ALA A 52 1.03 -9.30 10.00
N PHE A 53 0.36 -10.17 9.24
CA PHE A 53 -1.05 -9.98 8.88
C PHE A 53 -1.98 -10.09 10.10
N VAL A 54 -1.72 -11.01 11.02
CA VAL A 54 -2.44 -11.10 12.30
C VAL A 54 -2.25 -9.83 13.11
N GLY A 55 -1.03 -9.28 13.15
CA GLY A 55 -0.76 -7.99 13.80
C GLY A 55 -1.57 -6.84 13.20
N LEU A 56 -1.68 -6.78 11.86
CA LEU A 56 -2.53 -5.81 11.18
C LEU A 56 -4.01 -6.03 11.49
N ALA A 57 -4.49 -7.28 11.40
CA ALA A 57 -5.88 -7.62 11.69
C ALA A 57 -6.26 -7.24 13.13
N TYR A 58 -5.37 -7.51 14.09
CA TYR A 58 -5.52 -7.08 15.48
C TYR A 58 -5.56 -5.55 15.58
N LEU A 59 -4.63 -4.82 14.94
CA LEU A 59 -4.60 -3.36 14.95
C LEU A 59 -5.91 -2.70 14.52
N VAL A 60 -6.55 -3.25 13.50
CA VAL A 60 -7.76 -2.66 12.90
C VAL A 60 -9.05 -3.23 13.47
N TRP A 61 -9.01 -4.41 14.10
CA TRP A 61 -10.19 -5.13 14.61
C TRP A 61 -11.20 -4.25 15.38
N PRO A 62 -10.79 -3.37 16.31
CA PRO A 62 -11.74 -2.55 17.07
C PRO A 62 -12.54 -1.56 16.20
N THR A 63 -12.06 -1.30 14.98
CA THR A 63 -12.59 -0.32 14.04
C THR A 63 -13.23 -0.95 12.81
N VAL A 64 -13.44 -2.27 12.81
CA VAL A 64 -14.06 -2.98 11.68
C VAL A 64 -15.52 -3.28 12.01
N SER A 65 -16.43 -2.58 11.33
CA SER A 65 -17.83 -3.01 11.19
C SER A 65 -18.05 -3.84 9.92
N GLN A 66 -19.29 -4.29 9.69
CA GLN A 66 -19.64 -5.05 8.48
C GLN A 66 -19.41 -4.18 7.23
N PRO A 67 -18.48 -4.55 6.33
CA PRO A 67 -18.14 -3.70 5.20
C PRO A 67 -19.26 -3.70 4.16
N SER A 68 -19.48 -2.54 3.52
CA SER A 68 -20.27 -2.43 2.29
C SER A 68 -19.71 -3.36 1.22
N PHE A 69 -20.57 -4.13 0.56
CA PHE A 69 -20.16 -5.02 -0.53
C PHE A 69 -19.48 -4.26 -1.68
N ILE A 70 -20.01 -3.09 -2.05
CA ILE A 70 -19.43 -2.24 -3.11
C ILE A 70 -18.07 -1.72 -2.67
N GLY A 71 -17.97 -1.24 -1.43
CA GLY A 71 -16.71 -0.78 -0.85
C GLY A 71 -15.65 -1.88 -0.84
N PHE A 72 -16.02 -3.08 -0.41
CA PHE A 72 -15.15 -4.27 -0.44
C PHE A 72 -14.63 -4.58 -1.84
N LEU A 73 -15.51 -4.59 -2.84
CA LEU A 73 -15.14 -4.86 -4.23
C LEU A 73 -14.16 -3.81 -4.77
N LEU A 74 -14.47 -2.52 -4.57
CA LEU A 74 -13.63 -1.40 -5.01
C LEU A 74 -12.26 -1.43 -4.33
N MET A 75 -12.21 -1.69 -3.02
CA MET A 75 -10.97 -1.77 -2.28
C MET A 75 -10.13 -2.99 -2.68
N SER A 76 -10.79 -4.12 -2.95
CA SER A 76 -10.11 -5.33 -3.46
C SER A 76 -9.49 -5.08 -4.84
N LEU A 77 -10.24 -4.48 -5.78
CA LEU A 77 -9.71 -4.10 -7.09
C LEU A 77 -8.57 -3.10 -6.97
N SER A 78 -8.65 -2.18 -6.01
CA SER A 78 -7.57 -1.26 -5.68
C SER A 78 -6.31 -2.02 -5.23
N GLY A 79 -6.45 -2.99 -4.33
CA GLY A 79 -5.35 -3.82 -3.86
C GLY A 79 -4.69 -4.63 -4.97
N ILE A 80 -5.48 -5.24 -5.86
CA ILE A 80 -4.95 -5.96 -7.03
C ILE A 80 -4.19 -4.99 -7.95
N ALA A 81 -4.75 -3.81 -8.20
CA ALA A 81 -4.13 -2.80 -9.04
C ALA A 81 -2.80 -2.31 -8.44
N TRP A 82 -2.74 -2.10 -7.11
CA TRP A 82 -1.52 -1.68 -6.42
C TRP A 82 -0.44 -2.76 -6.40
N ALA A 83 -0.82 -4.02 -6.15
CA ALA A 83 0.12 -5.15 -6.23
C ALA A 83 0.68 -5.29 -7.65
N SER A 84 -0.18 -5.21 -8.67
CA SER A 84 0.23 -5.27 -10.08
C SER A 84 1.16 -4.11 -10.43
N TYR A 85 0.79 -2.89 -10.01
CA TYR A 85 1.61 -1.70 -10.18
C TYR A 85 3.01 -1.87 -9.57
N THR A 86 3.07 -2.36 -8.34
CA THR A 86 4.31 -2.62 -7.60
C THR A 86 5.19 -3.65 -8.31
N LEU A 87 4.61 -4.76 -8.78
CA LEU A 87 5.35 -5.82 -9.49
C LEU A 87 5.85 -5.36 -10.86
N ILE A 88 5.02 -4.64 -11.63
CA ILE A 88 5.42 -4.08 -12.93
C ILE A 88 6.52 -3.04 -12.75
N GLY A 89 6.35 -2.11 -11.81
CA GLY A 89 7.34 -1.07 -11.56
C GLY A 89 8.66 -1.62 -11.03
N LYS A 90 8.62 -2.70 -10.22
CA LYS A 90 9.82 -3.47 -9.86
C LYS A 90 10.50 -4.07 -11.08
N ALA A 91 9.75 -4.70 -11.98
CA ALA A 91 10.31 -5.28 -13.20
C ALA A 91 10.96 -4.21 -14.09
N LEU A 92 10.32 -3.05 -14.24
CA LEU A 92 10.88 -1.90 -14.96
C LEU A 92 12.17 -1.38 -14.30
N ALA A 93 12.17 -1.22 -12.97
CA ALA A 93 13.34 -0.76 -12.22
C ALA A 93 14.53 -1.72 -12.33
N ASN A 94 14.27 -3.02 -12.47
CA ASN A 94 15.30 -4.04 -12.66
C ASN A 94 15.72 -4.23 -14.13
N SER A 95 14.97 -3.70 -15.10
CA SER A 95 15.26 -3.79 -16.53
C SER A 95 16.44 -2.90 -16.96
N THR A 96 16.88 -1.98 -16.09
CA THR A 96 17.94 -1.03 -16.35
C THR A 96 19.09 -1.25 -15.37
N HIS A 97 20.34 -1.07 -15.83
CA HIS A 97 21.50 -1.04 -14.92
C HIS A 97 21.55 0.24 -14.05
N ASP A 98 20.81 1.29 -14.42
CA ASP A 98 20.69 2.53 -13.66
C ASP A 98 19.78 2.35 -12.44
N LYS A 99 20.41 2.19 -11.26
CA LYS A 99 19.73 2.08 -9.96
C LYS A 99 19.57 3.43 -9.24
N SER A 100 19.83 4.54 -9.93
CA SER A 100 19.73 5.87 -9.33
C SER A 100 18.29 6.26 -9.00
N VAL A 101 18.14 7.21 -8.08
CA VAL A 101 16.86 7.87 -7.78
C VAL A 101 16.24 8.47 -9.06
N LEU A 102 17.08 8.96 -9.99
CA LEU A 102 16.62 9.54 -11.24
C LEU A 102 15.84 8.53 -12.10
N ASN A 103 16.27 7.27 -12.14
CA ASN A 103 15.54 6.21 -12.82
C ASN A 103 14.18 5.95 -12.16
N SER A 104 14.13 5.87 -10.83
CA SER A 104 12.89 5.73 -10.06
C SER A 104 11.89 6.88 -10.32
N ILE A 105 12.39 8.12 -10.45
CA ILE A 105 11.59 9.29 -10.83
C ILE A 105 11.05 9.14 -12.26
N LYS A 106 11.86 8.71 -13.23
CA LYS A 106 11.43 8.49 -14.61
C LYS A 106 10.31 7.45 -14.70
N ILE A 107 10.44 6.33 -13.97
CA ILE A 107 9.40 5.29 -13.90
C ILE A 107 8.12 5.87 -13.29
N THR A 108 8.22 6.60 -12.17
CA THR A 108 7.08 7.25 -11.52
C THR A 108 6.37 8.21 -12.49
N HIS A 109 7.12 9.12 -13.10
CA HIS A 109 6.61 10.08 -14.09
C HIS A 109 5.88 9.38 -15.23
N GLY A 110 6.49 8.37 -15.86
CA GLY A 110 5.88 7.66 -16.98
C GLY A 110 4.56 6.98 -16.60
N GLN A 111 4.47 6.42 -15.38
CA GLN A 111 3.24 5.81 -14.90
C GLN A 111 2.15 6.85 -14.61
N PHE A 112 2.49 7.94 -13.91
CA PHE A 112 1.53 9.02 -13.64
C PHE A 112 1.03 9.67 -14.92
N PHE A 113 1.91 9.91 -15.89
CA PHE A 113 1.53 10.48 -17.19
C PHE A 113 0.50 9.59 -17.92
N ARG A 114 0.68 8.26 -17.90
CA ARG A 114 -0.28 7.30 -18.46
C ARG A 114 -1.63 7.31 -17.75
N THR A 115 -1.73 7.84 -16.54
CA THR A 115 -3.03 8.00 -15.85
C THR A 115 -3.82 9.22 -16.32
N LEU A 116 -3.20 10.21 -16.98
CA LEU A 116 -3.85 11.46 -17.36
C LEU A 116 -5.15 11.28 -18.16
N PRO A 117 -5.23 10.41 -19.19
CA PRO A 117 -6.48 10.21 -19.91
C PRO A 117 -7.62 9.72 -18.99
N PHE A 118 -7.31 8.84 -18.05
CA PHE A 118 -8.28 8.32 -17.09
C PHE A 118 -8.67 9.37 -16.04
N VAL A 119 -7.74 10.23 -15.63
CA VAL A 119 -8.03 11.36 -14.73
C VAL A 119 -8.96 12.35 -15.42
N LEU A 120 -8.75 12.65 -16.70
CA LEU A 120 -9.64 13.53 -17.48
C LEU A 120 -11.04 12.93 -17.63
N LEU A 121 -11.14 11.63 -17.92
CA LEU A 121 -12.43 10.92 -17.96
C LEU A 121 -13.14 10.95 -16.61
N LEU A 122 -12.41 10.70 -15.52
CA LEU A 122 -12.95 10.75 -14.18
C LEU A 122 -13.43 12.17 -13.83
N LEU A 123 -12.63 13.20 -14.13
CA LEU A 123 -12.98 14.60 -13.91
C LEU A 123 -14.25 14.98 -14.69
N ALA A 124 -14.36 14.55 -15.95
CA ALA A 124 -15.56 14.77 -16.76
C ALA A 124 -16.80 14.10 -16.13
N ALA A 125 -16.66 12.87 -15.64
CA ALA A 125 -17.74 12.14 -15.00
C ALA A 125 -18.18 12.75 -13.66
N THR A 126 -17.26 13.36 -12.91
CA THR A 126 -17.53 13.95 -11.59
C THR A 126 -17.65 15.47 -11.63
N PHE A 127 -17.65 16.09 -12.82
CA PHE A 127 -17.56 17.55 -12.97
C PHE A 127 -18.68 18.30 -12.23
N TYR A 128 -19.90 17.76 -12.27
CA TYR A 128 -21.07 18.36 -11.62
C TYR A 128 -21.03 18.32 -10.08
N GLN A 129 -20.15 17.49 -9.50
CA GLN A 129 -19.97 17.34 -8.05
C GLN A 129 -18.72 18.10 -7.56
N LEU A 130 -18.04 18.83 -8.46
CA LEU A 130 -16.78 19.48 -8.17
C LEU A 130 -17.00 20.69 -7.25
N SER A 131 -16.50 20.58 -6.02
CA SER A 131 -16.40 21.70 -5.09
C SER A 131 -14.94 22.11 -4.94
N ILE A 132 -14.59 23.29 -5.46
CA ILE A 132 -13.22 23.81 -5.40
C ILE A 132 -13.12 24.79 -4.24
N SER A 133 -12.23 24.48 -3.29
CA SER A 133 -11.81 25.40 -2.25
C SER A 133 -10.29 25.58 -2.30
N THR A 134 -9.79 26.76 -1.92
CA THR A 134 -8.34 27.03 -1.88
C THR A 134 -7.61 26.01 -1.00
N THR A 135 -8.18 25.71 0.18
CA THR A 135 -7.63 24.69 1.08
C THR A 135 -7.61 23.31 0.43
N GLY A 136 -8.69 22.90 -0.23
CA GLY A 136 -8.76 21.62 -0.93
C GLY A 136 -7.74 21.50 -2.05
N VAL A 137 -7.52 22.57 -2.82
CA VAL A 137 -6.49 22.61 -3.87
C VAL A 137 -5.08 22.47 -3.28
N ILE A 138 -4.77 23.22 -2.21
CA ILE A 138 -3.47 23.12 -1.54
C ILE A 138 -3.25 21.69 -1.03
N LEU A 139 -4.22 21.11 -0.32
CA LEU A 139 -4.12 19.74 0.19
C LEU A 139 -3.98 18.71 -0.95
N ALA A 140 -4.71 18.87 -2.06
CA ALA A 140 -4.61 17.98 -3.21
C ALA A 140 -3.22 18.03 -3.87
N ILE A 141 -2.63 19.23 -4.01
CA ILE A 141 -1.28 19.39 -4.57
C ILE A 141 -0.24 18.83 -3.61
N THR A 142 -0.34 19.12 -2.31
CA THR A 142 0.63 18.64 -1.32
C THR A 142 0.55 17.13 -1.14
N ALA A 143 -0.64 16.56 -0.93
CA ALA A 143 -0.82 15.12 -0.71
C ALA A 143 -0.74 14.30 -2.01
N GLY A 144 -1.36 14.79 -3.09
CA GLY A 144 -1.44 14.07 -4.37
C GLY A 144 -0.23 14.29 -5.27
N GLY A 145 0.33 15.50 -5.27
CA GLY A 145 1.51 15.84 -6.08
C GLY A 145 2.81 15.57 -5.32
N VAL A 146 3.05 16.32 -4.24
CA VAL A 146 4.35 16.35 -3.55
C VAL A 146 4.64 15.05 -2.82
N THR A 147 3.79 14.66 -1.85
CA THR A 147 4.07 13.48 -1.02
C THR A 147 4.01 12.19 -1.84
N SER A 148 3.13 12.10 -2.84
CA SER A 148 3.08 10.95 -3.74
C SER A 148 4.32 10.87 -4.65
N ALA A 149 4.79 11.98 -5.24
CA ALA A 149 6.00 11.97 -6.06
C ALA A 149 7.21 11.47 -5.25
N ILE A 150 7.37 11.98 -4.02
CA ILE A 150 8.44 11.55 -3.11
C ILE A 150 8.28 10.07 -2.73
N GLY A 151 7.08 9.68 -2.28
CA GLY A 151 6.80 8.33 -1.81
C GLY A 151 7.02 7.27 -2.89
N TYR A 152 6.56 7.52 -4.11
CA TYR A 152 6.72 6.58 -5.23
C TYR A 152 8.17 6.50 -5.73
N ALA A 153 8.90 7.63 -5.74
CA ALA A 153 10.32 7.63 -6.09
C ALA A 153 11.14 6.81 -5.07
N ILE A 154 10.88 7.00 -3.76
CA ILE A 154 11.52 6.21 -2.69
C ILE A 154 11.09 4.74 -2.79
N TRP A 155 9.81 4.47 -3.03
CA TRP A 155 9.29 3.11 -3.14
C TRP A 155 9.99 2.34 -4.28
N TYR A 156 10.12 2.94 -5.46
CA TYR A 156 10.82 2.29 -6.56
C TYR A 156 12.31 2.12 -6.35
N MET A 157 12.96 3.06 -5.66
CA MET A 157 14.35 2.89 -5.24
C MET A 157 14.49 1.69 -4.29
N ALA A 158 13.64 1.60 -3.25
CA ALA A 158 13.66 0.52 -2.29
C ALA A 158 13.31 -0.84 -2.94
N LEU A 159 12.35 -0.87 -3.85
CA LEU A 159 11.88 -2.09 -4.53
C LEU A 159 12.99 -2.83 -5.29
N GLN A 160 14.04 -2.15 -5.73
CA GLN A 160 15.18 -2.78 -6.41
C GLN A 160 15.97 -3.72 -5.48
N GLY A 161 16.01 -3.46 -4.17
CA GLY A 161 16.70 -4.31 -3.18
C GLY A 161 15.80 -5.36 -2.51
N LEU A 162 14.49 -5.19 -2.60
CA LEU A 162 13.52 -6.06 -1.92
C LEU A 162 13.19 -7.29 -2.76
N SER A 163 12.76 -8.38 -2.13
CA SER A 163 12.06 -9.45 -2.87
C SER A 163 10.57 -9.11 -2.93
N PRO A 164 9.77 -9.61 -3.89
CA PRO A 164 8.33 -9.30 -3.92
C PRO A 164 7.59 -9.70 -2.63
N LEU A 165 7.96 -10.81 -1.98
CA LEU A 165 7.41 -11.20 -0.67
C LEU A 165 7.80 -10.23 0.44
N SER A 166 9.06 -9.77 0.46
CA SER A 166 9.54 -8.77 1.41
C SER A 166 8.83 -7.43 1.21
N ALA A 167 8.63 -7.02 -0.05
CA ALA A 167 7.90 -5.81 -0.42
C ALA A 167 6.41 -5.89 -0.04
N ALA A 168 5.77 -7.05 -0.22
CA ALA A 168 4.40 -7.28 0.24
C ALA A 168 4.29 -7.12 1.77
N SER A 169 5.22 -7.74 2.50
CA SER A 169 5.22 -7.71 3.97
C SER A 169 5.50 -6.32 4.53
N LEU A 170 6.44 -5.57 3.94
CA LEU A 170 6.76 -4.21 4.38
C LEU A 170 5.57 -3.24 4.29
N GLN A 171 4.64 -3.46 3.37
CA GLN A 171 3.47 -2.59 3.23
C GLN A 171 2.51 -2.69 4.42
N LEU A 172 2.58 -3.78 5.20
CA LEU A 172 1.84 -3.90 6.46
C LEU A 172 2.30 -2.91 7.53
N LEU A 173 3.45 -2.25 7.36
CA LEU A 173 3.88 -1.15 8.22
C LEU A 173 3.02 0.11 8.03
N VAL A 174 2.35 0.28 6.89
CA VAL A 174 1.67 1.54 6.58
C VAL A 174 0.59 1.88 7.63
N PRO A 175 -0.32 0.96 8.01
CA PRO A 175 -1.29 1.24 9.08
C PRO A 175 -0.66 1.49 10.44
N MET A 176 0.42 0.79 10.77
CA MET A 176 1.16 0.98 12.02
C MET A 176 1.81 2.37 12.07
N ILE A 177 2.47 2.80 11.00
CA ILE A 177 3.08 4.13 10.89
C ILE A 177 2.01 5.22 10.94
N ALA A 178 0.86 5.01 10.29
CA ALA A 178 -0.25 5.95 10.35
C ALA A 178 -0.78 6.10 11.79
N ALA A 179 -0.98 5.00 12.52
CA ALA A 179 -1.40 5.03 13.91
C ALA A 179 -0.38 5.73 14.83
N LEU A 180 0.92 5.47 14.63
CA LEU A 180 1.98 6.20 15.34
C LEU A 180 2.00 7.70 14.97
N GLY A 181 1.66 8.04 13.73
CA GLY A 181 1.46 9.42 13.30
C GLY A 181 0.32 10.10 14.05
N GLY A 182 -0.80 9.40 14.30
CA GLY A 182 -1.90 9.89 15.14
C GLY A 182 -1.44 10.19 16.57
N VAL A 183 -0.62 9.30 17.15
CA VAL A 183 -0.03 9.53 18.49
C VAL A 183 0.86 10.79 18.52
N VAL A 184 1.69 11.00 17.51
CA VAL A 184 2.68 12.10 17.49
C VAL A 184 2.06 13.44 17.07
N PHE A 185 1.18 13.45 16.08
CA PHE A 185 0.69 14.67 15.45
C PHE A 185 -0.75 15.03 15.83
N ALA A 186 -1.52 14.08 16.38
CA ALA A 186 -2.92 14.29 16.76
C ALA A 186 -3.18 14.01 18.26
N ASP A 187 -2.12 13.86 19.07
CA ASP A 187 -2.18 13.58 20.51
C ASP A 187 -3.06 12.37 20.88
N GLU A 188 -3.14 11.37 19.99
CA GLU A 188 -3.84 10.13 20.28
C GLU A 188 -3.08 9.31 21.36
N PRO A 189 -3.78 8.62 22.27
CA PRO A 189 -3.12 7.86 23.32
C PRO A 189 -2.32 6.68 22.74
N LEU A 190 -1.08 6.53 23.19
CA LEU A 190 -0.30 5.30 22.94
C LEU A 190 -0.89 4.15 23.75
N THR A 191 -1.71 3.33 23.09
CA THR A 191 -2.39 2.20 23.74
C THR A 191 -1.56 0.92 23.73
N THR A 192 -1.81 0.05 24.71
CA THR A 192 -1.26 -1.32 24.73
C THR A 192 -1.66 -2.11 23.48
N HIS A 193 -2.87 -1.85 22.95
CA HIS A 193 -3.37 -2.43 21.71
C HIS A 193 -2.45 -2.10 20.52
N LEU A 194 -2.12 -0.81 20.32
CA LEU A 194 -1.19 -0.37 19.28
C LEU A 194 0.21 -0.99 19.47
N MET A 195 0.69 -1.05 20.71
CA MET A 195 2.01 -1.62 21.01
C MET A 195 2.07 -3.12 20.66
N VAL A 196 1.07 -3.91 21.08
CA VAL A 196 1.01 -5.35 20.79
C VAL A 196 0.88 -5.60 19.30
N ALA A 197 0.01 -4.87 18.60
CA ALA A 197 -0.11 -4.95 17.16
C ALA A 197 1.22 -4.66 16.45
N SER A 198 1.91 -3.59 16.87
CA SER A 198 3.20 -3.17 16.30
C SER A 198 4.27 -4.25 16.46
N VAL A 199 4.33 -4.91 17.62
CA VAL A 199 5.26 -6.04 17.86
C VAL A 199 4.99 -7.18 16.89
N PHE A 200 3.73 -7.59 16.70
CA PHE A 200 3.39 -8.66 15.76
C PHE A 200 3.76 -8.30 14.32
N ILE A 201 3.45 -7.07 13.88
CA ILE A 201 3.79 -6.59 12.53
C ILE A 201 5.31 -6.60 12.34
N LEU A 202 6.07 -6.02 13.26
CA LEU A 202 7.53 -5.93 13.17
C LEU A 202 8.21 -7.30 13.23
N CYS A 203 7.81 -8.17 14.16
CA CYS A 203 8.36 -9.53 14.27
C CYS A 203 8.05 -10.36 13.02
N GLY A 204 6.84 -10.28 12.49
CA GLY A 204 6.46 -10.99 11.27
C GLY A 204 7.27 -10.53 10.06
N ILE A 205 7.42 -9.22 9.88
CA ILE A 205 8.27 -8.66 8.81
C ILE A 205 9.73 -9.08 8.99
N PHE A 206 10.26 -8.98 10.20
CA PHE A 206 11.63 -9.40 10.50
C PHE A 206 11.87 -10.86 10.12
N ALA A 207 10.94 -11.76 10.46
CA ALA A 207 11.04 -13.18 10.11
C ALA A 207 11.10 -13.42 8.59
N VAL A 208 10.32 -12.67 7.80
CA VAL A 208 10.36 -12.74 6.32
C VAL A 208 11.73 -12.31 5.78
N PHE A 209 12.34 -11.26 6.36
CA PHE A 209 13.66 -10.80 5.95
C PHE A 209 14.77 -11.76 6.36
N TYR A 210 14.71 -12.28 7.59
CA TYR A 210 15.69 -13.23 8.09
C TYR A 210 15.72 -14.50 7.24
N ALA A 211 14.54 -15.05 6.92
CA ALA A 211 14.41 -16.25 6.09
C ALA A 211 14.99 -16.10 4.66
N LYS A 212 14.98 -14.88 4.11
CA LYS A 212 15.59 -14.59 2.81
C LYS A 212 17.12 -14.63 2.87
N ASN A 213 17.73 -14.13 3.95
CA ASN A 213 19.19 -14.10 4.09
C ASN A 213 19.80 -15.48 4.34
N THR A 214 19.00 -16.44 4.80
CA THR A 214 19.43 -17.83 5.04
C THR A 214 19.28 -18.74 3.82
N ARG A 215 18.90 -18.21 2.65
CA ARG A 215 18.78 -18.93 1.36
C ARG A 215 19.87 -18.46 0.40
#